data_AF-A0A7X7D7C1-F1
#
_entry.id   AF-A0A7X7D7C1-F1
#
_cell.length_a   1.000
_cell.length_b   1.000
_cell.length_c   1.000
_cell.angle_alpha   90.00
_cell.angle_beta   90.00
_cell.angle_gamma   90.00
#
_symmetry.space_group_name_H-M   'P 1'
#
loop_
_entity.id
_entity.type
_entity.pdbx_description
1 polymer ?
#
loop_
_entity_poly.entity_id
_entity_poly.type
_entity_poly.pdbx_seq_one_letter_code
_entity_poly.pdbx_strand_id
1 'polypeptide(L)'
;MRPTLLARAVGRSRREVRQLVEPPAAAMWRRRVLERAVDVTASSAERSCLVLAPHPDDETIGCGATIARKRAAGTPVRVVVATDGRHSHRSRVLGPDQLAAVRATEVADACAELGVEPDQLILLGHHEGTLSDDTGLLVDQIHEQISEFAPDEVLVTSGRDWHLDHQELNSAAHLAVARLDESARPTVREFPVWLWADGPWRGPSRPRRATAALSPLAEARTLRVERVATAGFVEAKRRALACHRSQTSNITGEAEWPVLDQAFVESFLGASEVFLEPAELDRRPDRAPSAVPSPDRSTTRSRT
;
A
#
# COMPACT_ATOMS: atom_id res chain seq x y z
N MET A 1 18.75 24.79 -1.57
CA MET A 1 19.78 25.01 -2.61
C MET A 1 19.21 24.62 -3.97
N ARG A 2 19.45 25.39 -5.04
CA ARG A 2 18.98 25.01 -6.39
C ARG A 2 19.65 23.66 -6.79
N PRO A 3 18.94 22.69 -7.39
CA PRO A 3 19.49 21.38 -7.79
C PRO A 3 20.79 21.46 -8.60
N THR A 4 20.96 22.56 -9.33
CA THR A 4 22.14 22.88 -10.13
C THR A 4 23.44 23.03 -9.32
N LEU A 5 23.34 23.52 -8.08
CA LEU A 5 24.51 23.70 -7.20
C LEU A 5 24.90 22.39 -6.51
N LEU A 6 23.93 21.55 -6.17
CA LEU A 6 24.16 20.23 -5.56
C LEU A 6 24.70 19.23 -6.59
N ALA A 7 24.20 19.25 -7.82
CA ALA A 7 24.69 18.40 -8.92
C ALA A 7 26.17 18.64 -9.26
N ARG A 8 26.62 19.89 -9.22
CA ARG A 8 28.03 20.25 -9.44
C ARG A 8 28.94 19.86 -8.27
N ALA A 9 28.42 19.86 -7.04
CA ALA A 9 29.21 19.55 -5.85
C ALA A 9 29.42 18.03 -5.65
N VAL A 10 28.51 17.19 -6.15
CA VAL A 10 28.52 15.72 -5.90
C VAL A 10 28.89 14.93 -7.16
N GLY A 11 29.22 15.58 -8.28
CA GLY A 11 29.62 14.91 -9.53
C GLY A 11 28.53 14.05 -10.18
N ARG A 12 27.25 14.28 -9.83
CA ARG A 12 26.08 13.53 -10.34
C ARG A 12 25.28 14.35 -11.35
N SER A 13 24.62 13.69 -12.28
CA SER A 13 23.72 14.31 -13.25
C SER A 13 22.53 14.99 -12.57
N ARG A 14 21.91 15.95 -13.27
CA ARG A 14 20.71 16.63 -12.76
C ARG A 14 19.52 15.70 -12.50
N ARG A 15 19.46 14.55 -13.18
CA ARG A 15 18.41 13.53 -13.00
C ARG A 15 18.63 12.76 -11.69
N GLU A 16 19.86 12.33 -11.45
CA GLU A 16 20.26 11.68 -10.19
C GLU A 16 20.09 12.61 -9.00
N VAL A 17 20.44 13.89 -9.12
CA VAL A 17 20.25 14.88 -8.03
C VAL A 17 18.78 15.19 -7.77
N ARG A 18 17.91 15.05 -8.77
CA ARG A 18 16.47 15.24 -8.63
C ARG A 18 15.78 14.01 -8.01
N GLN A 19 16.39 12.84 -8.14
CA GLN A 19 16.03 11.60 -7.44
C GLN A 19 16.47 11.66 -5.97
N LEU A 20 17.64 12.24 -5.68
CA LEU A 20 18.18 12.38 -4.32
C LEU A 20 17.52 13.46 -3.45
N VAL A 21 16.67 14.32 -4.01
CA VAL A 21 16.07 15.43 -3.27
C VAL A 21 14.56 15.39 -3.43
N GLU A 22 13.91 15.11 -2.31
CA GLU A 22 12.47 15.12 -2.20
C GLU A 22 11.85 16.47 -2.65
N PRO A 23 10.74 16.47 -3.42
CA PRO A 23 10.03 17.71 -3.73
C PRO A 23 9.59 18.44 -2.44
N PRO A 24 9.90 19.74 -2.28
CA PRO A 24 9.52 20.51 -1.08
C PRO A 24 8.02 20.48 -0.74
N ALA A 25 7.17 20.25 -1.74
CA ALA A 25 5.72 20.14 -1.57
C ALA A 25 5.29 18.83 -0.89
N ALA A 26 5.96 17.71 -1.19
CA ALA A 26 5.68 16.42 -0.55
C ALA A 26 6.10 16.45 0.92
N ALA A 27 7.30 16.97 1.22
CA ALA A 27 7.81 17.09 2.58
C ALA A 27 6.91 18.00 3.44
N MET A 28 6.48 19.13 2.87
CA MET A 28 5.54 20.04 3.55
C MET A 28 4.19 19.38 3.80
N TRP A 29 3.65 18.65 2.82
CA TRP A 29 2.38 17.95 2.96
C TRP A 29 2.46 16.88 4.07
N ARG A 30 3.51 16.03 4.06
CA ARG A 30 3.72 15.01 5.11
C ARG A 30 3.87 15.61 6.49
N ARG A 31 4.61 16.71 6.62
CA ARG A 31 4.70 17.44 7.88
C ARG A 31 3.33 17.88 8.38
N ARG A 32 2.46 18.40 7.51
CA ARG A 32 1.09 18.81 7.90
C ARG A 32 0.21 17.64 8.30
N VAL A 33 0.35 16.50 7.61
CA VAL A 33 -0.33 15.25 7.97
C VAL A 33 0.09 14.82 9.38
N LEU A 34 1.39 14.80 9.68
CA LEU A 34 1.91 14.41 11.00
C LEU A 34 1.59 15.40 12.12
N GLU A 35 1.52 16.70 11.84
CA GLU A 35 1.10 17.74 12.81
C GLU A 35 -0.33 17.52 13.33
N ARG A 36 -1.16 16.77 12.58
CA ARG A 36 -2.57 16.50 12.90
C ARG A 36 -2.83 15.06 13.32
N ALA A 37 -1.83 14.19 13.21
CA ALA A 37 -1.99 12.78 13.49
C ALA A 37 -2.18 12.53 14.99
N VAL A 38 -3.16 11.70 15.32
CA VAL A 38 -3.39 11.19 16.67
C VAL A 38 -2.35 10.13 16.97
N ASP A 39 -1.65 10.27 18.08
CA ASP A 39 -0.67 9.28 18.50
C ASP A 39 -1.38 8.07 19.13
N VAL A 40 -1.27 6.92 18.47
CA VAL A 40 -1.86 5.65 18.91
C VAL A 40 -0.78 4.63 19.25
N THR A 41 0.45 5.07 19.50
CA THR A 41 1.61 4.17 19.68
C THR A 41 1.38 3.12 20.78
N ALA A 42 0.80 3.53 21.91
CA ALA A 42 0.55 2.63 23.04
C ALA A 42 -0.55 1.61 22.72
N SER A 43 -1.73 2.07 22.29
CA SER A 43 -2.88 1.22 22.01
C SER A 43 -2.67 0.32 20.79
N SER A 44 -1.89 0.76 19.79
CA SER A 44 -1.54 -0.06 18.63
C SER A 44 -0.76 -1.31 19.07
N ALA A 45 0.06 -1.26 20.11
CA ALA A 45 0.82 -2.43 20.56
C ALA A 45 -0.07 -3.57 21.07
N GLU A 46 -1.30 -3.30 21.50
CA GLU A 46 -2.19 -4.25 22.18
C GLU A 46 -3.27 -4.86 21.27
N ARG A 47 -3.38 -4.40 20.01
CA ARG A 47 -4.39 -4.88 19.05
C ARG A 47 -3.83 -5.92 18.12
N SER A 48 -4.41 -7.11 18.10
CA SER A 48 -4.09 -8.13 17.10
C SER A 48 -4.39 -7.60 15.70
N CYS A 49 -3.54 -7.93 14.74
CA CYS A 49 -3.54 -7.24 13.45
C CYS A 49 -3.36 -8.18 12.26
N LEU A 50 -4.23 -8.04 11.27
CA LEU A 50 -4.04 -8.60 9.93
C LEU A 50 -3.51 -7.50 9.01
N VAL A 51 -2.29 -7.65 8.50
CA VAL A 51 -1.70 -6.74 7.50
C VAL A 51 -1.96 -7.31 6.12
N LEU A 52 -2.62 -6.54 5.27
CA LEU A 52 -2.90 -6.87 3.86
C LEU A 52 -2.03 -6.00 2.96
N ALA A 53 -1.08 -6.63 2.28
CA ALA A 53 -0.14 -6.01 1.34
C ALA A 53 -0.40 -6.53 -0.08
N PRO A 54 -0.49 -5.66 -1.10
CA PRO A 54 -0.66 -6.12 -2.47
C PRO A 54 0.62 -6.75 -3.02
N HIS A 55 1.79 -6.19 -2.71
CA HIS A 55 3.09 -6.68 -3.19
C HIS A 55 4.01 -7.09 -2.02
N PRO A 56 4.99 -7.97 -2.28
CA PRO A 56 6.06 -8.25 -1.32
C PRO A 56 6.97 -7.03 -1.18
N ASP A 57 6.91 -6.37 -0.01
CA ASP A 57 7.65 -5.19 0.46
C ASP A 57 6.72 -4.16 1.13
N ASP A 58 5.49 -4.02 0.65
CA ASP A 58 4.50 -3.05 1.15
C ASP A 58 4.21 -3.23 2.65
N GLU A 59 4.21 -4.47 3.15
CA GLU A 59 4.01 -4.76 4.57
C GLU A 59 5.11 -4.13 5.43
N THR A 60 6.34 -4.20 4.93
CA THR A 60 7.51 -3.66 5.60
C THR A 60 7.55 -2.14 5.42
N ILE A 61 7.31 -1.63 4.21
CA ILE A 61 7.31 -0.21 3.87
C ILE A 61 6.29 0.55 4.73
N GLY A 62 5.03 0.08 4.75
CA GLY A 62 3.93 0.74 5.46
C GLY A 62 3.94 0.49 6.96
N CYS A 63 4.22 -0.75 7.38
CA CYS A 63 3.87 -1.22 8.73
C CYS A 63 5.02 -1.85 9.51
N GLY A 64 6.24 -1.92 8.97
CA GLY A 64 7.32 -2.72 9.56
C GLY A 64 7.61 -2.44 11.04
N ALA A 65 7.66 -1.17 11.46
CA ALA A 65 7.90 -0.84 12.86
C ALA A 65 6.69 -1.15 13.75
N THR A 66 5.47 -1.00 13.23
CA THR A 66 4.21 -1.35 13.91
C THR A 66 4.09 -2.85 14.10
N ILE A 67 4.42 -3.65 13.07
CA ILE A 67 4.48 -5.12 13.15
C ILE A 67 5.46 -5.53 14.25
N ALA A 68 6.71 -5.06 14.18
CA ALA A 68 7.73 -5.40 15.17
C ALA A 68 7.34 -4.97 16.59
N ARG A 69 6.68 -3.81 16.75
CA ARG A 69 6.15 -3.33 18.03
C ARG A 69 5.10 -4.29 18.61
N LYS A 70 4.11 -4.69 17.81
CA LYS A 70 3.06 -5.63 18.23
C LYS A 70 3.66 -6.98 18.62
N ARG A 71 4.56 -7.52 17.79
CA ARG A 71 5.23 -8.80 18.06
C ARG A 71 6.07 -8.75 19.34
N ALA A 72 6.82 -7.67 19.58
CA ALA A 72 7.57 -7.49 20.81
C ALA A 72 6.68 -7.37 22.07
N ALA A 73 5.42 -6.96 21.92
CA ALA A 73 4.43 -6.94 22.99
C ALA A 73 3.71 -8.29 23.20
N GLY A 74 4.00 -9.31 22.38
CA GLY A 74 3.30 -10.60 22.39
C GLY A 74 1.95 -10.57 21.66
N THR A 75 1.64 -9.49 20.96
CA THR A 75 0.38 -9.31 20.24
C THR A 75 0.41 -10.06 18.90
N PRO A 76 -0.63 -10.85 18.56
CA PRO A 76 -0.69 -11.58 17.30
C PRO A 76 -0.65 -10.65 16.09
N VAL A 77 0.15 -11.01 15.08
CA VAL A 77 0.15 -10.35 13.77
C VAL A 77 0.18 -11.42 12.69
N ARG A 78 -0.72 -11.30 11.72
CA ARG A 78 -0.71 -12.08 10.48
C ARG A 78 -0.47 -11.13 9.30
N VAL A 79 0.39 -11.54 8.38
CA VAL A 79 0.69 -10.80 7.14
C VAL A 79 0.16 -11.61 5.97
N VAL A 80 -0.63 -10.98 5.12
CA VAL A 80 -1.13 -11.56 3.87
C VAL A 80 -0.63 -10.72 2.71
N VAL A 81 0.08 -11.37 1.80
CA VAL A 81 0.57 -10.75 0.56
C VAL A 81 -0.26 -11.28 -0.60
N ALA A 82 -0.94 -10.38 -1.30
CA ALA A 82 -1.92 -10.77 -2.32
C ALA A 82 -1.24 -11.29 -3.59
N THR A 83 -0.23 -10.57 -4.09
CA THR A 83 0.45 -10.91 -5.35
C THR A 83 1.90 -11.34 -5.14
N ASP A 84 2.42 -12.13 -6.07
CA ASP A 84 3.80 -12.62 -6.03
C ASP A 84 4.87 -11.66 -6.58
N GLY A 85 4.45 -10.54 -7.17
CA GLY A 85 5.38 -9.55 -7.69
C GLY A 85 6.13 -9.93 -8.97
N ARG A 86 5.66 -10.95 -9.71
CA ARG A 86 6.38 -11.54 -10.85
C ARG A 86 6.51 -10.62 -12.08
N HIS A 87 5.75 -9.53 -12.17
CA HIS A 87 5.68 -8.65 -13.36
C HIS A 87 6.18 -7.22 -13.14
N SER A 88 6.52 -6.90 -11.90
CA SER A 88 7.09 -5.63 -11.45
C SER A 88 8.32 -5.19 -12.25
N HIS A 89 9.19 -6.14 -12.62
CA HIS A 89 10.48 -5.89 -13.25
C HIS A 89 10.63 -6.83 -14.46
N ARG A 90 10.94 -6.27 -15.63
CA ARG A 90 11.34 -7.07 -16.79
C ARG A 90 12.86 -7.26 -16.76
N SER A 91 13.29 -8.51 -16.76
CA SER A 91 14.71 -8.89 -16.86
C SER A 91 14.95 -9.85 -18.01
N ARG A 92 16.15 -9.80 -18.60
CA ARG A 92 16.60 -10.78 -19.59
C ARG A 92 17.26 -12.00 -18.96
N VAL A 93 17.60 -11.93 -17.67
CA VAL A 93 18.34 -12.98 -16.95
C VAL A 93 17.53 -13.62 -15.83
N LEU A 94 16.49 -12.94 -15.34
CA LEU A 94 15.58 -13.45 -14.32
C LEU A 94 14.15 -13.54 -14.88
N GLY A 95 13.63 -14.76 -15.01
CA GLY A 95 12.26 -14.97 -15.47
C GLY A 95 11.20 -14.63 -14.40
N PRO A 96 9.93 -14.41 -14.78
CA PRO A 96 8.86 -14.05 -13.84
C PRO A 96 8.71 -15.01 -12.66
N ASP A 97 8.67 -16.33 -12.90
CA ASP A 97 8.50 -17.32 -11.83
C ASP A 97 9.73 -17.40 -10.90
N GLN A 98 10.93 -17.11 -11.43
CA GLN A 98 12.14 -17.02 -10.61
C GLN A 98 12.10 -15.77 -9.73
N LEU A 99 11.62 -14.63 -10.27
CA LEU A 99 11.44 -13.42 -9.50
C LEU A 99 10.39 -13.60 -8.39
N ALA A 100 9.28 -14.28 -8.68
CA ALA A 100 8.27 -14.64 -7.69
C ALA A 100 8.87 -15.45 -6.53
N ALA A 101 9.68 -16.49 -6.85
CA ALA A 101 10.33 -17.32 -5.84
C ALA A 101 11.35 -16.53 -4.99
N VAL A 102 12.10 -15.63 -5.62
CA VAL A 102 13.01 -14.71 -4.91
C VAL A 102 12.20 -13.86 -3.94
N ARG A 103 11.17 -13.16 -4.41
CA ARG A 103 10.35 -12.26 -3.58
C ARG A 103 9.60 -12.97 -2.46
N ALA A 104 9.14 -14.20 -2.68
CA ALA A 104 8.55 -15.03 -1.64
C ALA A 104 9.54 -15.32 -0.50
N THR A 105 10.82 -15.53 -0.83
CA THR A 105 11.89 -15.68 0.17
C THR A 105 12.18 -14.36 0.86
N GLU A 106 12.27 -13.26 0.10
CA GLU A 106 12.55 -11.92 0.64
C GLU A 106 11.51 -11.47 1.67
N VAL A 107 10.22 -11.66 1.37
CA VAL A 107 9.14 -11.30 2.31
C VAL A 107 9.09 -12.22 3.53
N ALA A 108 9.44 -13.49 3.38
CA ALA A 108 9.57 -14.41 4.51
C ALA A 108 10.70 -14.00 5.45
N ASP A 109 11.88 -13.66 4.91
CA ASP A 109 13.02 -13.17 5.67
C ASP A 109 12.70 -11.81 6.33
N ALA A 110 12.01 -10.92 5.62
CA ALA A 110 11.57 -9.65 6.16
C ALA A 110 10.59 -9.84 7.33
N CYS A 111 9.59 -10.71 7.18
CA CYS A 111 8.65 -11.05 8.24
C CYS A 111 9.35 -11.61 9.48
N ALA A 112 10.37 -12.47 9.29
CA ALA A 112 11.18 -13.00 10.39
C ALA A 112 11.94 -11.89 11.14
N GLU A 113 12.52 -10.92 10.44
CA GLU A 113 13.17 -9.74 11.05
C GLU A 113 12.20 -8.88 11.87
N LEU A 114 10.91 -8.90 11.53
CA LEU A 114 9.83 -8.23 12.24
C LEU A 114 9.20 -9.09 13.35
N GLY A 115 9.66 -10.33 13.52
CA GLY A 115 9.18 -11.28 14.52
C GLY A 115 7.85 -11.96 14.19
N VAL A 116 7.45 -11.95 12.92
CA VAL A 116 6.27 -12.71 12.43
C VAL A 116 6.69 -14.16 12.20
N GLU A 117 5.91 -15.10 12.75
CA GLU A 117 6.17 -16.52 12.59
C GLU A 117 5.86 -16.99 11.16
N PRO A 118 6.54 -18.02 10.63
CA PRO A 118 6.33 -18.49 9.26
C PRO A 118 4.90 -18.91 8.92
N ASP A 119 4.14 -19.43 9.90
CA ASP A 119 2.73 -19.83 9.76
C ASP A 119 1.76 -18.64 9.79
N GLN A 120 2.25 -17.44 10.12
CA GLN A 120 1.49 -16.19 10.10
C GLN A 120 1.82 -15.32 8.88
N LEU A 121 2.59 -15.84 7.92
CA LEU A 121 2.76 -15.25 6.59
C LEU A 121 1.99 -16.06 5.56
N ILE A 122 1.01 -15.42 4.91
CA ILE A 122 0.16 -16.03 3.90
C ILE A 122 0.42 -15.37 2.55
N LEU A 123 0.76 -16.18 1.54
CA LEU A 123 0.93 -15.73 0.16
C LEU A 123 -0.27 -16.24 -0.66
N LEU A 124 -1.12 -15.33 -1.16
CA LEU A 124 -2.32 -15.72 -1.91
C LEU A 124 -2.00 -16.18 -3.35
N GLY A 125 -0.85 -15.78 -3.89
CA GLY A 125 -0.34 -16.26 -5.18
C GLY A 125 -1.00 -15.65 -6.41
N HIS A 126 -1.69 -14.50 -6.28
CA HIS A 126 -2.19 -13.78 -7.44
C HIS A 126 -1.03 -13.22 -8.26
N HIS A 127 -1.24 -13.08 -9.56
CA HIS A 127 -0.26 -12.40 -10.40
C HIS A 127 -0.37 -10.89 -10.19
N GLU A 128 0.78 -10.22 -10.20
CA GLU A 128 0.80 -8.76 -10.11
C GLU A 128 0.03 -8.12 -11.27
N GLY A 129 -0.80 -7.12 -10.96
CA GLY A 129 -1.68 -6.43 -11.90
C GLY A 129 -2.97 -7.17 -12.26
N THR A 130 -3.26 -8.32 -11.67
CA THR A 130 -4.46 -9.13 -11.97
C THR A 130 -5.47 -9.19 -10.81
N LEU A 131 -5.31 -8.39 -9.75
CA LEU A 131 -6.24 -8.42 -8.60
C LEU A 131 -7.68 -8.04 -8.98
N SER A 132 -7.87 -7.26 -10.04
CA SER A 132 -9.18 -6.90 -10.57
C SER A 132 -9.79 -7.95 -11.51
N ASP A 133 -9.05 -9.00 -11.89
CA ASP A 133 -9.56 -10.04 -12.79
C ASP A 133 -10.61 -10.92 -12.10
N ASP A 134 -10.47 -11.15 -10.79
CA ASP A 134 -11.44 -11.87 -9.96
C ASP A 134 -11.54 -11.28 -8.55
N THR A 135 -12.20 -10.12 -8.45
CA THR A 135 -12.47 -9.47 -7.16
C THR A 135 -13.29 -10.36 -6.21
N GLY A 136 -14.14 -11.25 -6.74
CA GLY A 136 -14.95 -12.16 -5.94
C GLY A 136 -14.08 -13.12 -5.13
N LEU A 137 -13.16 -13.80 -5.83
CA LEU A 137 -12.18 -14.69 -5.22
C LEU A 137 -11.31 -13.96 -4.19
N LEU A 138 -10.82 -12.75 -4.52
CA LEU A 138 -9.99 -11.96 -3.60
C LEU A 138 -10.76 -11.61 -2.31
N VAL A 139 -12.03 -11.20 -2.41
CA VAL A 139 -12.88 -10.92 -1.24
C VAL A 139 -13.10 -12.18 -0.41
N ASP A 140 -13.35 -13.33 -1.05
CA ASP A 140 -13.56 -14.60 -0.36
C ASP A 140 -12.31 -15.02 0.45
N GLN A 141 -11.13 -14.93 -0.17
CA GLN A 141 -9.85 -15.23 0.48
C GLN A 141 -9.56 -14.28 1.66
N ILE A 142 -9.78 -12.98 1.49
CA ILE A 142 -9.57 -12.02 2.59
C ILE A 142 -10.56 -12.27 3.72
N HIS A 143 -11.83 -12.55 3.40
CA HIS A 143 -12.85 -12.89 4.39
C HIS A 143 -12.46 -14.14 5.18
N GLU A 144 -11.95 -15.18 4.52
CA GLU A 144 -11.43 -16.38 5.17
C GLU A 144 -10.29 -16.03 6.15
N GLN A 145 -9.31 -15.24 5.72
CA GLN A 145 -8.20 -14.81 6.59
C GLN A 145 -8.66 -14.01 7.80
N ILE A 146 -9.63 -13.09 7.63
CA ILE A 146 -10.19 -12.33 8.76
C ILE A 146 -10.97 -13.25 9.70
N SER A 147 -11.75 -14.20 9.16
CA SER A 147 -12.59 -15.10 9.94
C SER A 147 -11.76 -16.10 10.75
N GLU A 148 -10.69 -16.64 10.16
CA GLU A 148 -9.80 -17.60 10.82
C GLU A 148 -8.93 -16.93 11.88
N PHE A 149 -8.38 -15.75 11.56
CA PHE A 149 -7.45 -15.05 12.46
C PHE A 149 -8.16 -14.21 13.53
N ALA A 150 -9.39 -13.76 13.26
CA ALA A 150 -10.21 -12.90 14.13
C ALA A 150 -9.44 -11.69 14.72
N PRO A 151 -8.83 -10.83 13.88
CA PRO A 151 -8.04 -9.69 14.34
C PRO A 151 -8.90 -8.60 14.98
N ASP A 152 -8.30 -7.78 15.84
CA ASP A 152 -8.89 -6.52 16.31
C ASP A 152 -8.86 -5.45 15.21
N GLU A 153 -7.82 -5.48 14.36
CA GLU A 153 -7.64 -4.54 13.26
C GLU A 153 -7.11 -5.16 11.97
N VAL A 154 -7.53 -4.57 10.85
CA VAL A 154 -6.99 -4.82 9.51
C VAL A 154 -6.23 -3.58 9.07
N LEU A 155 -4.95 -3.74 8.78
CA LEU A 155 -4.12 -2.73 8.14
C LEU A 155 -4.02 -3.09 6.66
N VAL A 156 -4.50 -2.24 5.76
CA VAL A 156 -4.45 -2.47 4.32
C VAL A 156 -3.86 -1.26 3.61
N THR A 157 -3.26 -1.44 2.43
CA THR A 157 -2.82 -0.30 1.62
C THR A 157 -3.93 0.70 1.38
N SER A 158 -3.58 1.98 1.29
CA SER A 158 -4.54 3.05 1.07
C SER A 158 -5.21 2.98 -0.29
N GLY A 159 -6.55 3.04 -0.31
CA GLY A 159 -7.32 3.20 -1.55
C GLY A 159 -7.11 4.55 -2.25
N ARG A 160 -6.33 5.46 -1.64
CA ARG A 160 -5.91 6.73 -2.24
C ARG A 160 -4.54 6.66 -2.91
N ASP A 161 -3.84 5.52 -2.82
CA ASP A 161 -2.65 5.27 -3.61
C ASP A 161 -3.01 5.20 -5.10
N TRP A 162 -2.09 5.61 -5.98
CA TRP A 162 -2.37 5.60 -7.42
C TRP A 162 -2.27 4.21 -8.06
N HIS A 163 -1.65 3.25 -7.38
CA HIS A 163 -1.45 1.89 -7.86
C HIS A 163 -2.75 1.09 -7.80
N LEU A 164 -3.11 0.41 -8.90
CA LEU A 164 -4.38 -0.31 -9.02
C LEU A 164 -4.48 -1.45 -8.01
N ASP A 165 -3.45 -2.29 -7.87
CA ASP A 165 -3.48 -3.38 -6.88
C ASP A 165 -3.69 -2.88 -5.43
N HIS A 166 -3.19 -1.69 -5.08
CA HIS A 166 -3.45 -1.10 -3.74
C HIS A 166 -4.93 -0.74 -3.57
N GLN A 167 -5.56 -0.18 -4.61
CA GLN A 167 -6.98 0.19 -4.62
C GLN A 167 -7.87 -1.05 -4.60
N GLU A 168 -7.55 -2.07 -5.39
CA GLU A 168 -8.31 -3.32 -5.47
C GLU A 168 -8.24 -4.10 -4.16
N LEU A 169 -7.05 -4.25 -3.57
CA LEU A 169 -6.90 -4.90 -2.27
C LEU A 169 -7.63 -4.15 -1.16
N ASN A 170 -7.57 -2.82 -1.16
CA ASN A 170 -8.30 -1.97 -0.22
C ASN A 170 -9.82 -2.20 -0.34
N SER A 171 -10.35 -2.12 -1.56
CA SER A 171 -11.77 -2.35 -1.86
C SER A 171 -12.20 -3.75 -1.42
N ALA A 172 -11.43 -4.78 -1.76
CA ALA A 172 -11.72 -6.16 -1.40
C ALA A 172 -11.70 -6.38 0.12
N ALA A 173 -10.77 -5.75 0.85
CA ALA A 173 -10.72 -5.81 2.31
C ALA A 173 -11.98 -5.21 2.96
N HIS A 174 -12.44 -4.05 2.48
CA HIS A 174 -13.67 -3.44 2.96
C HIS A 174 -14.91 -4.29 2.69
N LEU A 175 -15.00 -4.87 1.49
CA LEU A 175 -16.08 -5.80 1.13
C LEU A 175 -16.05 -7.07 1.99
N ALA A 176 -14.87 -7.61 2.28
CA ALA A 176 -14.71 -8.78 3.15
C ALA A 176 -15.16 -8.48 4.58
N VAL A 177 -14.73 -7.34 5.16
CA VAL A 177 -15.16 -6.90 6.49
C VAL A 177 -16.67 -6.64 6.54
N ALA A 178 -17.26 -6.09 5.47
CA ALA A 178 -18.69 -5.83 5.42
C ALA A 178 -19.57 -7.10 5.42
N ARG A 179 -19.01 -8.27 5.10
CA ARG A 179 -19.71 -9.57 5.18
C ARG A 179 -19.78 -10.15 6.59
N LEU A 180 -18.98 -9.64 7.52
CA LEU A 180 -18.99 -10.05 8.93
C LEU A 180 -20.16 -9.41 9.68
N ASP A 181 -20.59 -10.09 10.74
CA ASP A 181 -21.49 -9.54 11.75
C ASP A 181 -20.88 -8.29 12.40
N GLU A 182 -21.72 -7.29 12.71
CA GLU A 182 -21.25 -5.98 13.20
C GLU A 182 -20.37 -6.08 14.45
N SER A 183 -20.69 -6.99 15.37
CA SER A 183 -19.91 -7.22 16.60
C SER A 183 -18.57 -7.93 16.38
N ALA A 184 -18.35 -8.52 15.21
CA ALA A 184 -17.13 -9.27 14.85
C ALA A 184 -16.24 -8.49 13.87
N ARG A 185 -16.61 -7.27 13.47
CA ARG A 185 -15.84 -6.50 12.50
C ARG A 185 -14.57 -5.93 13.11
N PRO A 186 -13.38 -6.22 12.53
CA PRO A 186 -12.17 -5.53 12.93
C PRO A 186 -12.23 -4.05 12.54
N THR A 187 -11.45 -3.24 13.23
CA THR A 187 -11.21 -1.86 12.80
C THR A 187 -10.34 -1.86 11.54
N VAL A 188 -10.75 -1.16 10.48
CA VAL A 188 -9.93 -1.03 9.26
C VAL A 188 -9.13 0.26 9.30
N ARG A 189 -7.84 0.18 8.97
CA ARG A 189 -6.93 1.32 8.78
C ARG A 189 -6.13 1.17 7.50
N GLU A 190 -5.84 2.31 6.89
CA GLU A 190 -5.18 2.39 5.61
C GLU A 190 -3.74 2.92 5.76
N PHE A 191 -2.73 2.15 5.38
CA PHE A 191 -1.36 2.65 5.31
C PHE A 191 -1.05 3.15 3.89
N PRO A 192 -0.69 4.44 3.72
CA PRO A 192 -0.36 4.98 2.40
C PRO A 192 1.09 4.64 2.02
N VAL A 193 1.29 4.11 0.80
CA VAL A 193 2.62 3.93 0.22
C VAL A 193 2.84 5.03 -0.81
N TRP A 194 2.10 4.99 -1.90
CA TRP A 194 2.28 5.92 -3.00
C TRP A 194 1.76 7.32 -2.69
N LEU A 195 0.66 7.45 -1.95
CA LEU A 195 0.17 8.74 -1.46
C LEU A 195 1.20 9.39 -0.53
N TRP A 196 1.93 8.61 0.27
CA TRP A 196 2.96 9.13 1.19
C TRP A 196 4.20 9.61 0.43
N ALA A 197 4.70 8.79 -0.48
CA ALA A 197 5.89 9.07 -1.27
C ALA A 197 5.69 10.23 -2.25
N ASP A 198 4.62 10.18 -3.03
CA ASP A 198 4.39 11.12 -4.13
C ASP A 198 3.53 12.32 -3.73
N GLY A 199 2.72 12.20 -2.67
CA GLY A 199 1.67 13.14 -2.31
C GLY A 199 0.44 13.06 -3.22
N PRO A 200 -0.64 13.81 -2.91
CA PRO A 200 -1.93 13.73 -3.62
C PRO A 200 -1.91 14.29 -5.06
N TRP A 201 -0.75 14.78 -5.52
CA TRP A 201 -0.54 15.34 -6.85
C TRP A 201 -0.43 14.27 -7.95
N ARG A 202 -0.17 13.01 -7.56
CA ARG A 202 -0.12 11.84 -8.43
C ARG A 202 -1.21 10.85 -8.00
N GLY A 203 -2.16 10.58 -8.90
CA GLY A 203 -3.25 9.63 -8.65
C GLY A 203 -4.61 10.06 -9.20
N PRO A 204 -5.67 9.24 -9.01
CA PRO A 204 -7.02 9.52 -9.47
C PRO A 204 -7.61 10.81 -8.84
N SER A 205 -7.13 11.20 -7.65
CA SER A 205 -7.48 12.45 -6.96
C SER A 205 -6.86 13.71 -7.58
N ARG A 206 -6.17 13.60 -8.72
CA ARG A 206 -5.52 14.75 -9.36
C ARG A 206 -6.57 15.81 -9.74
N PRO A 207 -6.48 17.06 -9.23
CA PRO A 207 -7.45 18.09 -9.57
C PRO A 207 -7.40 18.39 -11.07
N ARG A 208 -8.49 18.08 -11.78
CA ARG A 208 -8.52 18.09 -13.26
C ARG A 208 -8.42 19.49 -13.88
N ARG A 209 -8.85 20.58 -13.22
CA ARG A 209 -8.65 21.99 -13.63
C ARG A 209 -8.87 22.95 -12.46
N ALA A 210 -8.05 24.01 -12.37
CA ALA A 210 -8.23 25.32 -11.70
C ALA A 210 -8.89 25.45 -10.29
N THR A 211 -9.37 24.39 -9.65
CA THR A 211 -9.70 24.35 -8.21
C THR A 211 -8.46 24.09 -7.35
N ALA A 212 -7.27 24.31 -7.92
CA ALA A 212 -5.96 24.38 -7.26
C ALA A 212 -5.89 25.37 -6.06
N ALA A 213 -7.00 26.04 -5.72
CA ALA A 213 -7.17 26.88 -4.55
C ALA A 213 -7.57 26.10 -3.27
N LEU A 214 -8.09 24.87 -3.37
CA LEU A 214 -8.03 23.94 -2.24
C LEU A 214 -6.66 23.26 -2.33
N SER A 215 -5.65 23.97 -1.85
CA SER A 215 -4.27 23.48 -1.73
C SER A 215 -4.29 22.03 -1.21
N PRO A 216 -3.41 21.12 -1.63
CA PRO A 216 -3.27 19.82 -0.96
C PRO A 216 -3.01 19.88 0.56
N LEU A 217 -2.67 21.07 1.07
CA LEU A 217 -2.71 21.40 2.50
C LEU A 217 -4.14 21.39 3.09
N ALA A 218 -5.17 21.65 2.31
CA ALA A 218 -6.60 21.52 2.64
C ALA A 218 -7.06 20.06 2.60
N GLU A 219 -6.58 19.24 1.65
CA GLU A 219 -6.83 17.79 1.67
C GLU A 219 -6.18 17.11 2.89
N ALA A 220 -4.97 17.52 3.25
CA ALA A 220 -4.35 17.09 4.51
C ALA A 220 -5.20 17.45 5.76
N ARG A 221 -6.13 18.42 5.66
CA ARG A 221 -7.03 18.75 6.78
C ARG A 221 -8.23 17.81 6.90
N THR A 222 -8.65 17.18 5.80
CA THR A 222 -9.80 16.27 5.79
C THR A 222 -9.41 14.84 6.15
N LEU A 223 -8.13 14.49 6.05
CA LEU A 223 -7.64 13.19 6.51
C LEU A 223 -7.72 13.09 8.03
N ARG A 224 -8.32 12.00 8.50
CA ARG A 224 -8.17 11.53 9.88
C ARG A 224 -7.00 10.56 9.90
N VAL A 225 -6.03 10.89 10.73
CA VAL A 225 -4.69 10.31 10.66
C VAL A 225 -4.32 9.84 12.05
N GLU A 226 -3.92 8.59 12.14
CA GLU A 226 -3.25 7.99 13.28
C GLU A 226 -1.77 7.84 12.96
N ARG A 227 -0.93 7.92 13.98
CA ARG A 227 0.50 7.66 13.86
C ARG A 227 0.97 6.69 14.94
N VAL A 228 1.92 5.85 14.58
CA VAL A 228 2.64 4.95 15.49
C VAL A 228 4.11 5.34 15.46
N ALA A 229 4.69 5.65 16.61
CA ALA A 229 6.11 5.99 16.70
C ALA A 229 6.97 4.78 16.30
N THR A 230 8.01 5.02 15.50
CA THR A 230 8.97 3.98 15.09
C THR A 230 10.09 3.76 16.10
N ALA A 231 10.16 4.61 17.13
CA ALA A 231 11.17 4.55 18.17
C ALA A 231 11.23 3.15 18.83
N GLY A 232 12.44 2.59 18.88
CA GLY A 232 12.70 1.23 19.35
C GLY A 232 12.63 0.13 18.27
N PHE A 233 12.00 0.40 17.13
CA PHE A 233 11.72 -0.62 16.11
C PHE A 233 12.16 -0.25 14.69
N VAL A 234 12.64 0.99 14.47
CA VAL A 234 13.13 1.44 13.15
C VAL A 234 14.26 0.58 12.60
N GLU A 235 15.13 0.04 13.46
CA GLU A 235 16.22 -0.83 13.01
C GLU A 235 15.73 -2.23 12.60
N ALA A 236 14.68 -2.76 13.24
CA ALA A 236 14.03 -3.98 12.78
C ALA A 236 13.40 -3.75 11.38
N LYS A 237 12.69 -2.63 11.21
CA LYS A 237 12.16 -2.22 9.91
C LYS A 237 13.27 -2.06 8.85
N ARG A 238 14.42 -1.48 9.22
CA ARG A 238 15.56 -1.32 8.30
C ARG A 238 16.14 -2.67 7.86
N ARG A 239 16.27 -3.64 8.77
CA ARG A 239 16.74 -4.99 8.43
C ARG A 239 15.73 -5.72 7.54
N ALA A 240 14.44 -5.64 7.86
CA ALA A 240 13.39 -6.19 7.02
C ALA A 240 13.38 -5.59 5.60
N LEU A 241 13.55 -4.26 5.46
CA LEU A 241 13.68 -3.62 4.14
C LEU A 241 14.90 -4.12 3.37
N ALA A 242 16.00 -4.43 4.06
CA ALA A 242 17.20 -4.97 3.43
C ALA A 242 17.04 -6.41 2.91
N CYS A 243 16.04 -7.15 3.41
CA CYS A 243 15.69 -8.47 2.88
C CYS A 243 15.07 -8.39 1.49
N HIS A 244 14.35 -7.30 1.17
CA HIS A 244 13.74 -7.02 -0.15
C HIS A 244 14.78 -6.58 -1.19
N ARG A 245 15.79 -7.43 -1.43
CA ARG A 245 16.97 -7.11 -2.25
C ARG A 245 16.63 -6.86 -3.71
N SER A 246 15.69 -7.62 -4.27
CA SER A 246 15.20 -7.42 -5.63
C SER A 246 14.58 -6.03 -5.82
N GLN A 247 14.10 -5.41 -4.73
CA GLN A 247 13.44 -4.11 -4.72
C GLN A 247 14.40 -2.97 -4.39
N THR A 248 15.38 -3.23 -3.54
CA THR A 248 16.29 -2.20 -3.00
C THR A 248 17.68 -2.22 -3.64
N SER A 249 17.99 -3.24 -4.45
CA SER A 249 19.30 -3.41 -5.07
C SER A 249 19.20 -4.04 -6.47
N ASN A 250 20.24 -3.84 -7.28
CA ASN A 250 20.33 -4.46 -8.59
C ASN A 250 20.88 -5.89 -8.47
N ILE A 251 19.97 -6.88 -8.48
CA ILE A 251 20.33 -8.30 -8.35
C ILE A 251 20.65 -8.98 -9.68
N THR A 252 20.36 -8.34 -10.81
CA THR A 252 20.56 -8.91 -12.16
C THR A 252 21.83 -8.40 -12.83
N GLY A 253 22.38 -7.29 -12.36
CA GLY A 253 23.47 -6.55 -13.02
C GLY A 253 23.03 -5.76 -14.26
N GLU A 254 21.74 -5.79 -14.62
CA GLU A 254 21.22 -5.06 -15.77
C GLU A 254 21.08 -3.58 -15.45
N ALA A 255 21.61 -2.70 -16.31
CA ALA A 255 21.59 -1.25 -16.08
C ALA A 255 20.18 -0.66 -15.92
N GLU A 256 19.18 -1.30 -16.52
CA GLU A 256 17.78 -0.85 -16.50
C GLU A 256 16.96 -1.49 -15.37
N TRP A 257 17.56 -2.32 -14.50
CA TRP A 257 16.83 -2.95 -13.39
C TRP A 257 16.28 -1.86 -12.45
N PRO A 258 14.95 -1.73 -12.31
CA PRO A 258 14.38 -0.77 -11.38
C PRO A 258 14.81 -1.09 -9.95
N VAL A 259 15.09 -0.04 -9.17
CA VAL A 259 15.24 -0.14 -7.72
C VAL A 259 14.43 0.98 -7.09
N LEU A 260 13.85 0.72 -5.93
CA LEU A 260 13.23 1.74 -5.12
C LEU A 260 14.26 2.83 -4.82
N ASP A 261 13.88 4.06 -5.08
CA ASP A 261 14.75 5.21 -4.89
C ASP A 261 15.12 5.36 -3.40
N GLN A 262 16.36 5.76 -3.10
CA GLN A 262 16.81 5.91 -1.71
C GLN A 262 15.96 6.93 -0.94
N ALA A 263 15.57 8.05 -1.56
CA ALA A 263 14.72 9.05 -0.94
C ALA A 263 13.29 8.51 -0.70
N PHE A 264 12.80 7.60 -1.55
CA PHE A 264 11.57 6.86 -1.29
C PHE A 264 11.71 6.04 -0.01
N VAL A 265 12.72 5.17 0.09
CA VAL A 265 12.93 4.31 1.25
C VAL A 265 13.10 5.12 2.54
N GLU A 266 13.90 6.18 2.49
CA GLU A 266 14.13 7.08 3.64
C GLU A 266 12.84 7.76 4.12
N SER A 267 11.88 8.01 3.23
CA SER A 267 10.59 8.61 3.60
C SER A 267 9.72 7.72 4.51
N PHE A 268 9.99 6.41 4.54
CA PHE A 268 9.31 5.41 5.40
C PHE A 268 10.12 5.02 6.65
N LEU A 269 11.35 5.51 6.78
CA LEU A 269 12.22 5.31 7.94
C LEU A 269 12.17 6.49 8.92
N GLY A 270 11.14 7.33 8.81
CA GLY A 270 10.90 8.47 9.69
C GLY A 270 10.51 8.08 11.12
N ALA A 271 10.23 9.08 11.95
CA ALA A 271 9.87 8.90 13.35
C ALA A 271 8.49 8.26 13.58
N SER A 272 7.67 8.14 12.53
CA SER A 272 6.31 7.59 12.64
C SER A 272 5.89 6.87 11.37
N GLU A 273 5.15 5.78 11.56
CA GLU A 273 4.28 5.19 10.54
C GLU A 273 2.90 5.83 10.63
N VAL A 274 2.21 5.90 9.48
CA VAL A 274 0.97 6.67 9.33
C VAL A 274 -0.15 5.75 8.88
N PHE A 275 -1.30 5.89 9.53
CA PHE A 275 -2.51 5.14 9.24
C PHE A 275 -3.66 6.12 9.04
N LEU A 276 -4.43 5.93 7.99
CA LEU A 276 -5.60 6.75 7.67
C LEU A 276 -6.85 6.01 8.11
N GLU A 277 -7.83 6.74 8.62
CA GLU A 277 -9.19 6.20 8.61
C GLU A 277 -9.66 6.06 7.15
N PRO A 278 -10.41 4.99 6.83
CA PRO A 278 -11.05 4.87 5.54
C PRO A 278 -11.82 6.14 5.21
N ALA A 279 -11.80 6.54 3.94
CA ALA A 279 -12.81 7.52 3.52
C ALA A 279 -14.19 6.95 3.91
N GLU A 280 -15.13 7.80 4.32
CA GLU A 280 -16.53 7.36 4.31
C GLU A 280 -16.78 6.81 2.90
N LEU A 281 -16.86 5.48 2.76
CA LEU A 281 -17.29 4.86 1.53
C LEU A 281 -18.62 5.52 1.26
N ASP A 282 -18.71 6.31 0.20
CA ASP A 282 -19.95 6.93 -0.24
C ASP A 282 -20.93 5.75 -0.34
N ARG A 283 -21.81 5.61 0.67
CA ARG A 283 -22.79 4.53 0.77
C ARG A 283 -23.82 4.81 -0.32
N ARG A 284 -23.43 4.68 -1.58
CA ARG A 284 -24.34 4.67 -2.70
C ARG A 284 -24.86 3.25 -2.76
N PRO A 285 -26.12 3.01 -2.36
CA PRO A 285 -26.72 1.72 -2.59
C PRO A 285 -26.75 1.47 -4.10
N ASP A 286 -26.30 0.28 -4.51
CA ASP A 286 -26.52 -0.38 -5.78
C ASP A 286 -26.87 0.51 -6.98
N ARG A 287 -25.88 0.77 -7.85
CA ARG A 287 -26.19 0.82 -9.27
C ARG A 287 -26.15 -0.60 -9.80
N ALA A 288 -27.31 -1.26 -9.77
CA ALA A 288 -27.55 -2.44 -10.61
C ALA A 288 -27.10 -2.13 -12.05
N PRO A 289 -26.46 -3.08 -12.76
CA PRO A 289 -26.08 -2.88 -14.14
C PRO A 289 -27.33 -2.52 -14.95
N SER A 290 -27.29 -1.32 -15.53
CA SER A 290 -28.27 -0.80 -16.48
C SER A 290 -28.65 -1.90 -17.47
N ALA A 291 -29.87 -2.42 -17.36
CA ALA A 291 -30.42 -3.35 -18.33
C ALA A 291 -30.35 -2.73 -19.73
N VAL A 292 -29.63 -3.40 -20.62
CA VAL A 292 -29.62 -3.08 -22.06
C VAL A 292 -31.06 -3.25 -22.56
N PRO A 293 -31.68 -2.26 -23.23
CA PRO A 293 -33.01 -2.43 -23.77
C PRO A 293 -32.96 -3.43 -24.93
N SER A 294 -33.70 -4.52 -24.81
CA SER A 294 -33.98 -5.44 -25.93
C SER A 294 -34.63 -4.67 -27.08
N PRO A 295 -34.18 -4.85 -28.33
CA PRO A 295 -34.83 -4.23 -29.48
C PRO A 295 -36.14 -4.98 -29.77
N ASP A 296 -37.26 -4.30 -29.53
CA ASP A 296 -38.58 -4.77 -29.88
C ASP A 296 -38.73 -4.91 -31.40
N ARG A 297 -39.27 -6.06 -31.81
CA ARG A 297 -39.59 -6.43 -33.18
C ARG A 297 -41.05 -6.06 -33.44
N SER A 298 -41.30 -4.95 -34.14
CA SER A 298 -42.39 -4.89 -35.13
C SER A 298 -42.41 -3.56 -35.88
N THR A 299 -42.06 -3.58 -37.17
CA THR A 299 -42.74 -2.72 -38.16
C THR A 299 -42.86 -3.48 -39.47
N THR A 300 -43.99 -4.16 -39.64
CA THR A 300 -44.51 -4.58 -40.93
C THR A 300 -44.91 -3.33 -41.70
N ARG A 301 -44.20 -3.00 -42.78
CA ARG A 301 -44.69 -2.07 -43.81
C ARG A 301 -44.91 -2.83 -45.10
N SER A 302 -46.18 -3.09 -45.40
CA SER A 302 -46.67 -3.45 -46.72
C SER A 302 -46.33 -2.33 -47.71
N ARG A 303 -45.75 -2.69 -48.85
CA ARG A 303 -45.71 -1.88 -50.07
C ARG A 303 -46.71 -2.46 -51.06
N THR A 304 -47.78 -1.71 -51.31
CA THR A 304 -48.40 -1.60 -52.64
C THR A 304 -47.65 -0.53 -53.43
#